data_AF-A0A1A8XB00-F1
#
_entry.id   AF-A0A1A8XB00-F1
#
_cell.length_a   1.000
_cell.length_b   1.000
_cell.length_c   1.000
_cell.angle_alpha   90.00
_cell.angle_beta   90.00
_cell.angle_gamma   90.00
#
_symmetry.space_group_name_H-M   'P 1'
#
loop_
_entity.id
_entity.type
_entity.pdbx_description
1 polymer ?
#
loop_
_entity_poly.entity_id
_entity_poly.type
_entity_poly.pdbx_seq_one_letter_code
_entity_poly.pdbx_strand_id
1 'polypeptide(L)'
;MSPSSENFTYDQITVVYPFLKNINFGKIYEEFKDKDNYDDTGNNICVELKDKLSCGYIDEDIQLNFCNILYKVIVKIKGWNNDIFNGIDEDDKIYCFCLKYWLYDNLNENILPKGQNIDDIFEKLQNDLKNKIDKNISNPCIFRKLEWEQREKLKSIYAFILLYYMNVKSIREKDNVDCKYLNYFGKGLKAYHESLNECSTEKEDDNYCKEFNEFQKIYGLKNKHWETSILHEKYSYAENSSDRCALKIESHNNPLHLSYWYEKEKIHLSDYPIDSQSTIISASSALGATAGISAFLLYLFKFTNIRFLFGHGKQKENTAFLNVDQGRHDFAFPISEPEHTNSGNSEYSISYYSLGQS
;
A
#
# COMPACT_ATOMS: atom_id res chain seq x y z
N MET A 1 18.20 17.19 -15.42
CA MET A 1 17.60 16.00 -16.05
C MET A 1 16.18 15.92 -15.54
N SER A 2 15.17 15.97 -16.42
CA SER A 2 13.80 15.64 -15.99
C SER A 2 13.84 14.25 -15.36
N PRO A 3 13.19 14.02 -14.21
CA PRO A 3 12.95 12.65 -13.79
C PRO A 3 12.14 12.03 -14.92
N SER A 4 12.67 11.00 -15.57
CA SER A 4 11.83 10.21 -16.46
C SER A 4 10.63 9.78 -15.61
N SER A 5 9.41 9.99 -16.10
CA SER A 5 8.22 9.49 -15.42
C SER A 5 8.29 7.96 -15.55
N GLU A 6 8.99 7.32 -14.62
CA GLU A 6 9.05 5.86 -14.47
C GLU A 6 7.65 5.37 -14.04
N ASN A 7 6.70 5.46 -14.96
CA ASN A 7 5.37 4.91 -14.82
C ASN A 7 5.41 3.54 -15.49
N PHE A 8 5.37 2.48 -14.66
CA PHE A 8 5.30 1.11 -15.15
C PHE A 8 3.85 0.62 -15.17
N THR A 9 3.50 -0.08 -16.24
CA THR A 9 2.26 -0.86 -16.34
C THR A 9 2.37 -2.16 -15.54
N TYR A 10 1.23 -2.75 -15.19
CA TYR A 10 1.22 -4.08 -14.54
C TYR A 10 2.00 -5.13 -15.34
N ASP A 11 1.87 -5.12 -16.67
CA ASP A 11 2.57 -6.08 -17.55
C ASP A 11 4.09 -5.91 -17.45
N GLN A 12 4.60 -4.68 -17.41
CA GLN A 12 6.03 -4.43 -17.20
C GLN A 12 6.51 -4.87 -15.81
N ILE A 13 5.69 -4.68 -14.79
CA ILE A 13 6.01 -5.09 -13.41
C ILE A 13 6.05 -6.62 -13.31
N THR A 14 5.11 -7.35 -13.93
CA THR A 14 5.06 -8.82 -13.86
C THR A 14 6.16 -9.51 -14.65
N VAL A 15 6.74 -8.88 -15.68
CA VAL A 15 7.98 -9.37 -16.31
C VAL A 15 9.10 -9.43 -15.28
N VAL A 16 9.20 -8.42 -14.42
CA VAL A 16 10.20 -8.38 -13.35
C VAL A 16 9.77 -9.25 -12.19
N TYR A 17 8.51 -9.27 -11.77
CA TYR A 17 8.04 -10.06 -10.64
C TYR A 17 6.96 -11.06 -11.09
N PRO A 18 7.34 -12.18 -11.73
CA PRO A 18 6.36 -13.13 -12.29
C PRO A 18 5.40 -13.73 -11.26
N PHE A 19 5.84 -13.85 -10.00
CA PHE A 19 5.00 -14.37 -8.93
C PHE A 19 3.75 -13.50 -8.69
N LEU A 20 3.77 -12.22 -9.07
CA LEU A 20 2.62 -11.33 -8.94
C LEU A 20 1.42 -11.79 -9.78
N LYS A 21 1.61 -12.62 -10.82
CA LYS A 21 0.49 -13.22 -11.56
C LYS A 21 -0.31 -14.22 -10.72
N ASN A 22 0.31 -14.77 -9.67
CA ASN A 22 -0.27 -15.83 -8.85
C ASN A 22 -0.92 -15.32 -7.54
N ILE A 23 -0.70 -14.05 -7.18
CA ILE A 23 -1.42 -13.45 -6.05
C ILE A 23 -2.86 -13.10 -6.47
N ASN A 24 -3.77 -12.91 -5.52
CA ASN A 24 -5.18 -12.62 -5.82
C ASN A 24 -5.34 -11.42 -6.75
N PHE A 25 -4.60 -10.34 -6.50
CA PHE A 25 -4.59 -9.16 -7.38
C PHE A 25 -4.26 -9.55 -8.83
N GLY A 26 -3.19 -10.30 -9.04
CA GLY A 26 -2.73 -10.64 -10.37
C GLY A 26 -3.63 -11.61 -11.10
N LYS A 27 -4.20 -12.59 -10.38
CA LYS A 27 -5.23 -13.49 -10.94
C LYS A 27 -6.42 -12.68 -11.47
N ILE A 28 -6.92 -11.72 -10.70
CA ILE A 28 -8.01 -10.84 -11.13
C ILE A 28 -7.60 -9.98 -12.32
N TYR A 29 -6.41 -9.38 -12.26
CA TYR A 29 -5.95 -8.50 -13.33
C TYR A 29 -5.76 -9.25 -14.66
N GLU A 30 -5.26 -10.50 -14.63
CA GLU A 30 -5.15 -11.33 -15.83
C GLU A 30 -6.53 -11.70 -16.39
N GLU A 31 -7.51 -12.01 -15.55
CA GLU A 31 -8.92 -12.20 -15.98
C GLU A 31 -9.53 -10.94 -16.61
N PHE A 32 -9.11 -9.75 -16.15
CA PHE A 32 -9.55 -8.48 -16.74
C PHE A 32 -8.95 -8.23 -18.13
N LYS A 33 -7.76 -8.77 -18.39
CA LYS A 33 -7.10 -8.67 -19.69
C LYS A 33 -7.64 -9.67 -20.71
N ASP A 34 -8.32 -10.73 -20.27
CA ASP A 34 -8.89 -11.73 -21.14
C ASP A 34 -10.14 -11.19 -21.87
N LYS A 35 -9.90 -10.68 -23.08
CA LYS A 35 -10.92 -10.16 -23.99
C LYS A 35 -11.55 -11.23 -24.88
N ASP A 36 -10.89 -12.37 -25.03
CA ASP A 36 -11.33 -13.44 -25.92
C ASP A 36 -12.42 -14.29 -25.25
N ASN A 37 -12.44 -14.34 -23.92
CA ASN A 37 -13.44 -15.06 -23.13
C ASN A 37 -14.41 -14.11 -22.41
N TYR A 38 -15.04 -13.21 -23.16
CA TYR A 38 -16.21 -12.48 -22.66
C TYR A 38 -17.44 -13.36 -22.68
N ASP A 39 -18.26 -13.23 -21.64
CA ASP A 39 -19.57 -13.88 -21.60
C ASP A 39 -20.48 -13.26 -22.65
N ASP A 40 -21.13 -14.09 -23.47
CA ASP A 40 -22.00 -13.62 -24.57
C ASP A 40 -23.11 -12.69 -24.07
N THR A 41 -23.68 -12.95 -22.89
CA THR A 41 -24.73 -12.11 -22.29
C THR A 41 -24.15 -10.77 -21.86
N GLY A 42 -23.01 -10.79 -21.15
CA GLY A 42 -22.29 -9.59 -20.74
C GLY A 42 -21.92 -8.71 -21.93
N ASN A 43 -21.36 -9.31 -22.97
CA ASN A 43 -20.93 -8.60 -24.16
C ASN A 43 -22.10 -7.96 -24.91
N ASN A 44 -23.20 -8.68 -25.09
CA ASN A 44 -24.41 -8.13 -25.71
C ASN A 44 -24.96 -6.93 -24.93
N ILE A 45 -25.04 -7.04 -23.60
CA ILE A 45 -25.47 -5.93 -22.73
C ILE A 45 -24.54 -4.73 -22.87
N CYS A 46 -23.23 -4.96 -22.86
CA CYS A 46 -22.23 -3.90 -22.93
C CYS A 46 -22.22 -3.18 -24.28
N VAL A 47 -22.41 -3.90 -25.39
CA VAL A 47 -22.58 -3.29 -26.72
C VAL A 47 -23.83 -2.41 -26.76
N GLU A 48 -24.96 -2.85 -26.21
CA GLU A 48 -26.18 -2.04 -26.16
C GLU A 48 -26.04 -0.78 -25.26
N LEU A 49 -25.22 -0.86 -24.21
CA LEU A 49 -24.95 0.27 -23.32
C LEU A 49 -23.97 1.25 -23.95
N LYS A 50 -22.99 0.77 -24.72
CA LYS A 50 -22.03 1.59 -25.45
C LYS A 50 -22.72 2.64 -26.31
N ASP A 51 -23.75 2.25 -27.07
CA ASP A 51 -24.50 3.16 -27.95
C ASP A 51 -25.19 4.32 -27.19
N LYS A 52 -25.40 4.17 -25.88
CA LYS A 52 -26.03 5.18 -25.01
C LYS A 52 -25.02 5.98 -24.19
N LEU A 53 -23.79 5.50 -24.08
CA LEU A 53 -22.75 6.03 -23.21
C LEU A 53 -21.57 6.66 -23.95
N SER A 54 -21.51 6.52 -25.29
CA SER A 54 -20.40 6.93 -26.15
C SER A 54 -19.82 8.28 -25.73
N CYS A 55 -18.73 8.23 -24.96
CA CYS A 55 -17.98 9.40 -24.58
C CYS A 55 -16.93 9.66 -25.66
N GLY A 56 -17.06 10.76 -26.40
CA GLY A 56 -16.23 11.04 -27.58
C GLY A 56 -14.74 11.27 -27.32
N TYR A 57 -14.29 11.22 -26.05
CA TYR A 57 -12.89 11.42 -25.68
C TYR A 57 -12.27 10.24 -24.92
N ILE A 58 -12.99 9.14 -24.70
CA ILE A 58 -12.41 7.89 -24.17
C ILE A 58 -12.47 6.85 -25.27
N ASP A 59 -11.37 6.13 -25.50
CA ASP A 59 -11.32 5.02 -26.44
C ASP A 59 -12.49 4.03 -26.21
N GLU A 60 -13.19 3.71 -27.28
CA GLU A 60 -14.38 2.84 -27.23
C GLU A 60 -14.05 1.44 -26.71
N ASP A 61 -12.86 0.93 -27.02
CA ASP A 61 -12.42 -0.37 -26.55
C ASP A 61 -12.21 -0.35 -25.04
N ILE A 62 -11.69 0.75 -24.47
CA ILE A 62 -11.55 0.87 -23.01
C ILE A 62 -12.91 0.82 -22.33
N GLN A 63 -13.90 1.54 -22.86
CA GLN A 63 -15.26 1.55 -22.31
C GLN A 63 -15.89 0.15 -22.38
N LEU A 64 -15.76 -0.53 -23.51
CA LEU A 64 -16.31 -1.87 -23.72
C LEU A 64 -15.62 -2.91 -22.83
N ASN A 65 -14.29 -2.85 -22.72
CA ASN A 65 -13.52 -3.75 -21.86
C ASN A 65 -13.89 -3.52 -20.39
N PHE A 66 -13.97 -2.26 -19.94
CA PHE A 66 -14.39 -1.94 -18.58
C PHE A 66 -15.79 -2.50 -18.28
N CYS A 67 -16.75 -2.33 -19.20
CA CYS A 67 -18.11 -2.86 -19.02
C CYS A 67 -18.11 -4.38 -18.86
N ASN A 68 -17.39 -5.10 -19.73
CA ASN A 68 -17.31 -6.55 -19.66
C ASN A 68 -16.62 -7.04 -18.38
N ILE A 69 -15.54 -6.38 -17.96
CA ILE A 69 -14.88 -6.65 -16.68
C ILE A 69 -15.86 -6.47 -15.52
N LEU A 70 -16.59 -5.35 -15.52
CA LEU A 70 -17.55 -5.05 -14.47
C LEU A 70 -18.69 -6.07 -14.43
N TYR A 71 -19.16 -6.55 -15.59
CA TYR A 71 -20.11 -7.64 -15.68
C TYR A 71 -19.58 -8.90 -15.00
N LYS A 72 -18.35 -9.33 -15.34
CA LYS A 72 -17.70 -10.50 -14.71
C LYS A 72 -17.67 -10.34 -13.18
N VAL A 73 -17.26 -9.18 -12.68
CA VAL A 73 -17.21 -8.87 -11.24
C VAL A 73 -18.60 -8.95 -10.60
N ILE A 74 -19.62 -8.38 -11.22
CA ILE A 74 -21.01 -8.41 -10.71
C ILE A 74 -21.53 -9.85 -10.61
N VAL A 75 -21.32 -10.65 -11.67
CA VAL A 75 -21.77 -12.05 -11.71
C VAL A 75 -21.04 -12.89 -10.65
N LYS A 76 -19.74 -12.62 -10.43
CA LYS A 76 -18.96 -13.25 -9.36
C LYS A 76 -19.48 -12.91 -7.97
N ILE A 77 -19.66 -11.63 -7.66
CA ILE A 77 -20.17 -11.16 -6.35
C ILE A 77 -21.56 -11.73 -6.03
N LYS A 78 -22.32 -12.13 -7.07
CA LYS A 78 -23.62 -12.78 -6.90
C LYS A 78 -23.57 -14.31 -6.76
N GLY A 79 -22.42 -14.94 -6.95
CA GLY A 79 -22.30 -16.39 -6.99
C GLY A 79 -23.01 -17.04 -8.17
N TRP A 80 -23.27 -16.26 -9.25
CA TRP A 80 -23.92 -16.77 -10.45
C TRP A 80 -22.94 -17.49 -11.38
N ASN A 81 -21.65 -17.16 -11.30
CA ASN A 81 -20.60 -17.85 -12.01
C ASN A 81 -19.37 -17.99 -11.12
N ASN A 82 -19.07 -19.23 -10.77
CA ASN A 82 -17.93 -19.57 -9.92
C ASN A 82 -16.68 -19.96 -10.71
N ASP A 83 -16.81 -20.11 -12.03
CA ASP A 83 -15.70 -20.48 -12.91
C ASP A 83 -14.78 -19.29 -13.19
N ILE A 84 -15.27 -18.06 -12.98
CA ILE A 84 -14.51 -16.82 -13.09
C ILE A 84 -13.88 -16.47 -11.74
N PHE A 85 -12.65 -15.94 -11.76
CA PHE A 85 -11.88 -15.56 -10.57
C PHE A 85 -11.71 -16.74 -9.59
N ASN A 86 -11.28 -17.90 -10.12
CA ASN A 86 -11.11 -19.12 -9.35
C ASN A 86 -10.18 -18.92 -8.14
N GLY A 87 -10.66 -19.35 -6.96
CA GLY A 87 -9.92 -19.24 -5.70
C GLY A 87 -9.98 -17.87 -5.03
N ILE A 88 -10.87 -16.98 -5.49
CA ILE A 88 -11.12 -15.66 -4.89
C ILE A 88 -12.56 -15.60 -4.41
N ASP A 89 -12.73 -15.08 -3.19
CA ASP A 89 -14.03 -14.94 -2.54
C ASP A 89 -14.92 -13.94 -3.31
N GLU A 90 -16.22 -14.12 -3.23
CA GLU A 90 -17.23 -13.28 -3.88
C GLU A 90 -17.33 -11.91 -3.20
N ASP A 91 -17.14 -11.83 -1.88
CA ASP A 91 -17.24 -10.58 -1.11
C ASP A 91 -15.90 -9.83 -1.00
N ASP A 92 -14.88 -10.26 -1.76
CA ASP A 92 -13.55 -9.67 -1.67
C ASP A 92 -13.50 -8.26 -2.26
N LYS A 93 -13.23 -7.28 -1.40
CA LYS A 93 -13.12 -5.87 -1.78
C LYS A 93 -11.95 -5.58 -2.74
N ILE A 94 -11.06 -6.55 -2.93
CA ILE A 94 -9.97 -6.49 -3.91
C ILE A 94 -10.48 -6.27 -5.33
N TYR A 95 -11.66 -6.78 -5.71
CA TYR A 95 -12.20 -6.58 -7.07
C TYR A 95 -12.29 -5.10 -7.41
N CYS A 96 -12.72 -4.29 -6.45
CA CYS A 96 -12.91 -2.87 -6.71
C CYS A 96 -11.59 -2.14 -6.94
N PHE A 97 -10.58 -2.42 -6.11
CA PHE A 97 -9.27 -1.78 -6.27
C PHE A 97 -8.49 -2.32 -7.46
N CYS A 98 -8.65 -3.59 -7.81
CA CYS A 98 -8.17 -4.13 -9.08
C CYS A 98 -8.81 -3.38 -10.26
N LEU A 99 -10.13 -3.15 -10.22
CA LEU A 99 -10.86 -2.49 -11.30
C LEU A 99 -10.41 -1.03 -11.46
N LYS A 100 -10.31 -0.29 -10.34
CA LYS A 100 -9.79 1.08 -10.33
C LYS A 100 -8.36 1.16 -10.82
N TYR A 101 -7.49 0.25 -10.35
CA TYR A 101 -6.10 0.19 -10.80
C TYR A 101 -6.00 -0.11 -12.29
N TRP A 102 -6.72 -1.12 -12.79
CA TRP A 102 -6.79 -1.44 -14.21
C TRP A 102 -7.25 -0.24 -15.03
N LEU A 103 -8.29 0.47 -14.57
CA LEU A 103 -8.79 1.65 -15.24
C LEU A 103 -7.70 2.72 -15.34
N TYR A 104 -7.04 3.06 -14.24
CA TYR A 104 -5.97 4.07 -14.22
C TYR A 104 -4.70 3.59 -14.95
N ASP A 105 -4.50 2.28 -15.11
CA ASP A 105 -3.39 1.75 -15.91
C ASP A 105 -3.61 1.85 -17.41
N ASN A 106 -4.87 1.79 -17.84
CA ASN A 106 -5.26 1.87 -19.25
C ASN A 106 -5.58 3.29 -19.72
N LEU A 107 -5.74 4.24 -18.79
CA LEU A 107 -5.87 5.66 -19.11
C LEU A 107 -4.49 6.31 -19.08
N ASN A 108 -4.06 6.89 -20.20
CA ASN A 108 -2.84 7.70 -20.26
C ASN A 108 -3.15 9.12 -20.75
N GLU A 109 -2.19 10.05 -20.63
CA GLU A 109 -2.40 11.46 -21.01
C GLU A 109 -2.75 11.66 -22.50
N ASN A 110 -2.42 10.69 -23.36
CA ASN A 110 -2.78 10.73 -24.79
C ASN A 110 -4.23 10.27 -25.02
N ILE A 111 -4.78 9.44 -24.14
CA ILE A 111 -6.13 8.87 -24.20
C ILE A 111 -7.13 9.77 -23.48
N LEU A 112 -6.75 10.37 -22.35
CA LEU A 112 -7.61 11.25 -21.57
C LEU A 112 -6.94 12.63 -21.37
N PRO A 113 -7.40 13.67 -22.08
CA PRO A 113 -6.91 15.02 -21.87
C PRO A 113 -7.10 15.49 -20.42
N LYS A 114 -6.09 16.18 -19.88
CA LYS A 114 -6.15 16.78 -18.54
C LYS A 114 -7.39 17.66 -18.39
N GLY A 115 -8.06 17.55 -17.24
CA GLY A 115 -9.28 18.31 -16.92
C GLY A 115 -10.59 17.61 -17.26
N GLN A 116 -10.56 16.48 -17.98
CA GLN A 116 -11.75 15.65 -18.17
C GLN A 116 -12.03 14.79 -16.94
N ASN A 117 -13.29 14.81 -16.49
CA ASN A 117 -13.76 13.89 -15.47
C ASN A 117 -14.41 12.67 -16.12
N ILE A 118 -13.91 11.50 -15.75
CA ILE A 118 -14.36 10.21 -16.27
C ILE A 118 -15.09 9.38 -15.23
N ASP A 119 -14.96 9.74 -13.97
CA ASP A 119 -15.46 8.95 -12.85
C ASP A 119 -17.00 8.89 -12.92
N ASP A 120 -17.64 10.01 -13.30
CA ASP A 120 -19.08 10.07 -13.54
C ASP A 120 -19.54 9.14 -14.68
N ILE A 121 -18.70 8.93 -15.70
CA ILE A 121 -19.00 8.04 -16.83
C ILE A 121 -18.95 6.59 -16.38
N PHE A 122 -17.91 6.19 -15.66
CA PHE A 122 -17.75 4.82 -15.17
C PHE A 122 -18.77 4.49 -14.07
N GLU A 123 -19.11 5.45 -13.20
CA GLU A 123 -20.19 5.32 -12.23
C GLU A 123 -21.55 5.16 -12.92
N LYS A 124 -21.83 5.94 -13.96
CA LYS A 124 -23.06 5.81 -14.75
C LYS A 124 -23.13 4.45 -15.47
N LEU A 125 -22.05 4.04 -16.12
CA LEU A 125 -21.96 2.75 -16.81
C LEU A 125 -22.23 1.59 -15.83
N GLN A 126 -21.67 1.66 -14.62
CA GLN A 126 -21.92 0.68 -13.58
C GLN A 126 -23.39 0.62 -13.16
N ASN A 127 -24.03 1.78 -12.97
CA ASN A 127 -25.44 1.86 -12.62
C ASN A 127 -26.34 1.34 -13.76
N ASP A 128 -26.05 1.68 -15.01
CA ASP A 128 -26.80 1.22 -16.17
C ASP A 128 -26.65 -0.29 -16.39
N LEU A 129 -25.44 -0.83 -16.22
CA LEU A 129 -25.15 -2.26 -16.27
C LEU A 129 -25.91 -3.02 -15.19
N LYS A 130 -25.79 -2.58 -13.94
CA LYS A 130 -26.58 -3.10 -12.82
C LYS A 130 -28.07 -3.11 -13.14
N ASN A 131 -28.61 -1.99 -13.64
CA ASN A 131 -30.05 -1.87 -13.92
C ASN A 131 -30.54 -2.84 -15.00
N LYS A 132 -29.67 -3.22 -15.94
CA LYS A 132 -29.95 -4.25 -16.95
C LYS A 132 -29.84 -5.67 -16.41
N ILE A 133 -28.89 -5.92 -15.52
CA ILE A 133 -28.67 -7.24 -14.94
C ILE A 133 -29.72 -7.54 -13.85
N ASP A 134 -29.70 -6.76 -12.77
CA ASP A 134 -30.66 -6.80 -11.68
C ASP A 134 -30.53 -5.52 -10.83
N LYS A 135 -31.64 -4.79 -10.69
CA LYS A 135 -31.68 -3.51 -9.96
C LYS A 135 -31.36 -3.63 -8.47
N ASN A 136 -31.48 -4.83 -7.90
CA ASN A 136 -31.25 -5.09 -6.48
C ASN A 136 -29.77 -5.35 -6.14
N ILE A 137 -28.88 -5.40 -7.13
CA ILE A 137 -27.45 -5.62 -6.92
C ILE A 137 -26.80 -4.36 -6.34
N SER A 138 -25.85 -4.49 -5.42
CA SER A 138 -25.03 -3.34 -4.99
C SER A 138 -23.92 -3.08 -6.00
N ASN A 139 -23.57 -1.82 -6.21
CA ASN A 139 -22.43 -1.49 -7.05
C ASN A 139 -21.15 -2.10 -6.43
N PRO A 140 -20.31 -2.79 -7.21
CA PRO A 140 -19.07 -3.37 -6.70
C PRO A 140 -18.03 -2.30 -6.32
N CYS A 141 -18.14 -1.11 -6.92
CA CYS A 141 -17.28 0.03 -6.65
C CYS A 141 -18.08 1.32 -6.45
N ILE A 142 -17.44 2.29 -5.81
CA ILE A 142 -17.85 3.70 -5.87
C ILE A 142 -16.77 4.45 -6.62
N PHE A 143 -17.11 5.15 -7.71
CA PHE A 143 -16.19 6.04 -8.40
C PHE A 143 -16.48 7.49 -8.04
N ARG A 144 -15.61 8.10 -7.24
CA ARG A 144 -15.70 9.53 -6.91
C ARG A 144 -14.97 10.36 -7.94
N LYS A 145 -15.45 11.58 -8.16
CA LYS A 145 -14.82 12.54 -9.08
C LYS A 145 -13.43 12.94 -8.60
N LEU A 146 -12.42 12.60 -9.40
CA LEU A 146 -11.01 12.87 -9.16
C LEU A 146 -10.38 13.71 -10.28
N GLU A 147 -9.36 14.48 -9.91
CA GLU A 147 -8.42 15.08 -10.85
C GLU A 147 -7.42 14.06 -11.38
N TRP A 148 -6.74 14.38 -12.49
CA TRP A 148 -5.75 13.49 -13.09
C TRP A 148 -4.63 13.13 -12.11
N GLU A 149 -4.08 14.13 -11.42
CA GLU A 149 -2.99 13.95 -10.46
C GLU A 149 -3.43 13.08 -9.27
N GLN A 150 -4.69 13.20 -8.84
CA GLN A 150 -5.26 12.37 -7.78
C GLN A 150 -5.39 10.90 -8.20
N ARG A 151 -5.78 10.62 -9.46
CA ARG A 151 -5.83 9.26 -10.01
C ARG A 151 -4.43 8.65 -10.10
N GLU A 152 -3.45 9.38 -10.62
CA GLU A 152 -2.06 8.91 -10.68
C GLU A 152 -1.50 8.65 -9.28
N LYS A 153 -1.82 9.52 -8.31
CA LYS A 153 -1.44 9.34 -6.91
C LYS A 153 -2.07 8.07 -6.32
N LEU A 154 -3.37 7.81 -6.53
CA LEU A 154 -4.04 6.57 -6.10
C LEU A 154 -3.47 5.33 -6.79
N LYS A 155 -3.24 5.38 -8.10
CA LYS A 155 -2.63 4.28 -8.86
C LYS A 155 -1.27 3.90 -8.28
N SER A 156 -0.43 4.89 -7.99
CA SER A 156 0.88 4.71 -7.35
C SER A 156 0.76 4.08 -5.96
N ILE A 157 -0.22 4.51 -5.16
CA ILE A 157 -0.51 3.93 -3.83
C ILE A 157 -0.96 2.47 -3.95
N TYR A 158 -1.87 2.17 -4.88
CA TYR A 158 -2.37 0.81 -5.11
C TYR A 158 -1.24 -0.12 -5.56
N ALA A 159 -0.38 0.32 -6.48
CA ALA A 159 0.80 -0.45 -6.87
C ALA A 159 1.70 -0.74 -5.67
N PHE A 160 2.02 0.28 -4.86
CA PHE A 160 2.86 0.09 -3.68
C PHE A 160 2.23 -0.89 -2.69
N ILE A 161 0.96 -0.72 -2.32
CA ILE A 161 0.34 -1.58 -1.31
C ILE A 161 0.08 -2.99 -1.83
N LEU A 162 -0.62 -3.13 -2.95
CA LEU A 162 -1.13 -4.40 -3.46
C LEU A 162 -0.05 -5.26 -4.11
N LEU A 163 0.93 -4.65 -4.78
CA LEU A 163 1.99 -5.38 -5.47
C LEU A 163 3.25 -5.47 -4.63
N TYR A 164 3.63 -4.41 -3.90
CA TYR A 164 4.89 -4.39 -3.15
C TYR A 164 4.77 -4.75 -1.67
N TYR A 165 4.11 -3.92 -0.88
CA TYR A 165 4.08 -4.01 0.58
C TYR A 165 3.51 -5.35 1.07
N MET A 166 2.36 -5.76 0.52
CA MET A 166 1.72 -7.04 0.88
C MET A 166 2.56 -8.26 0.47
N ASN A 167 3.50 -8.10 -0.46
CA ASN A 167 4.32 -9.19 -1.01
C ASN A 167 5.82 -9.02 -0.70
N VAL A 168 6.16 -8.21 0.31
CA VAL A 168 7.54 -7.80 0.60
C VAL A 168 8.50 -8.98 0.82
N LYS A 169 8.00 -10.10 1.37
CA LYS A 169 8.78 -11.33 1.57
C LYS A 169 9.23 -11.93 0.23
N SER A 170 8.29 -12.15 -0.69
CA SER A 170 8.56 -12.69 -2.02
C SER A 170 9.39 -11.73 -2.88
N ILE A 171 9.23 -10.42 -2.68
CA ILE A 171 10.04 -9.41 -3.38
C ILE A 171 11.49 -9.45 -2.93
N ARG A 172 11.74 -9.62 -1.63
CA ARG A 172 13.10 -9.71 -1.09
C ARG A 172 13.87 -10.90 -1.66
N GLU A 173 13.19 -12.02 -1.91
CA GLU A 173 13.81 -13.21 -2.50
C GLU A 173 14.28 -12.98 -3.95
N LYS A 174 13.80 -11.91 -4.58
CA LYS A 174 14.26 -11.51 -5.91
C LYS A 174 15.45 -10.57 -5.81
N ASP A 175 16.64 -11.14 -5.98
CA ASP A 175 17.88 -10.36 -6.11
C ASP A 175 18.00 -9.70 -7.50
N ASN A 176 18.88 -8.69 -7.60
CA ASN A 176 19.28 -8.02 -8.84
C ASN A 176 18.15 -7.38 -9.64
N VAL A 177 17.24 -6.66 -8.97
CA VAL A 177 16.23 -5.83 -9.64
C VAL A 177 16.74 -4.40 -9.81
N ASP A 178 16.59 -3.87 -11.03
CA ASP A 178 16.91 -2.47 -11.33
C ASP A 178 16.17 -1.51 -10.38
N CYS A 179 16.91 -0.55 -9.84
CA CYS A 179 16.43 0.42 -8.87
C CYS A 179 15.25 1.25 -9.37
N LYS A 180 15.06 1.41 -10.69
CA LYS A 180 13.86 2.07 -11.24
C LYS A 180 12.55 1.42 -10.77
N TYR A 181 12.49 0.10 -10.64
CA TYR A 181 11.29 -0.60 -10.17
C TYR A 181 11.05 -0.39 -8.68
N LEU A 182 12.12 -0.43 -7.88
CA LEU A 182 12.05 -0.13 -6.45
C LEU A 182 11.70 1.34 -6.21
N ASN A 183 12.22 2.25 -7.02
CA ASN A 183 11.89 3.67 -6.98
C ASN A 183 10.43 3.93 -7.34
N TYR A 184 9.88 3.22 -8.33
CA TYR A 184 8.45 3.27 -8.66
C TYR A 184 7.58 2.92 -7.45
N PHE A 185 7.87 1.83 -6.75
CA PHE A 185 7.15 1.48 -5.52
C PHE A 185 7.41 2.50 -4.38
N GLY A 186 8.61 3.05 -4.31
CA GLY A 186 8.98 4.09 -3.33
C GLY A 186 8.18 5.37 -3.53
N LYS A 187 7.93 5.79 -4.78
CA LYS A 187 7.02 6.89 -5.11
C LYS A 187 5.61 6.63 -4.58
N GLY A 188 5.13 5.38 -4.63
CA GLY A 188 3.84 4.98 -4.04
C GLY A 188 3.83 5.02 -2.50
N LEU A 189 4.92 4.62 -1.84
CA LEU A 189 5.08 4.80 -0.39
C LEU A 189 5.03 6.28 0.00
N LYS A 190 5.74 7.14 -0.74
CA LYS A 190 5.72 8.59 -0.53
C LYS A 190 4.31 9.16 -0.73
N ALA A 191 3.66 8.79 -1.84
CA ALA A 191 2.29 9.20 -2.13
C ALA A 191 1.35 8.83 -0.98
N TYR A 192 1.44 7.61 -0.46
CA TYR A 192 0.64 7.16 0.68
C TYR A 192 0.89 8.01 1.93
N HIS A 193 2.17 8.26 2.28
CA HIS A 193 2.53 9.08 3.43
C HIS A 193 1.99 10.52 3.30
N GLU A 194 2.07 11.12 2.11
CA GLU A 194 1.51 12.45 1.85
C GLU A 194 -0.01 12.46 1.95
N SER A 195 -0.68 11.40 1.48
CA SER A 195 -2.14 11.24 1.60
C SER A 195 -2.62 11.17 3.05
N LEU A 196 -1.85 10.54 3.94
CA LEU A 196 -2.19 10.50 5.37
C LEU A 196 -2.32 11.91 5.94
N ASN A 197 -1.34 12.77 5.64
CA ASN A 197 -1.32 14.15 6.13
C ASN A 197 -2.38 15.01 5.45
N GLU A 198 -2.55 14.86 4.14
CA GLU A 198 -3.56 15.60 3.37
C GLU A 198 -4.98 15.29 3.87
N CYS A 199 -5.28 14.01 4.12
CA CYS A 199 -6.60 13.53 4.47
C CYS A 199 -6.90 13.49 5.97
N SER A 200 -5.94 13.88 6.82
CA SER A 200 -6.15 14.10 8.27
C SER A 200 -6.57 15.53 8.63
N THR A 201 -6.74 16.41 7.64
CA THR A 201 -7.09 17.83 7.82
C THR A 201 -8.54 18.09 7.42
N GLU A 202 -8.96 19.36 7.35
CA GLU A 202 -10.28 19.81 6.89
C GLU A 202 -10.72 19.24 5.52
N LYS A 203 -9.80 18.62 4.76
CA LYS A 203 -10.03 17.94 3.49
C LYS A 203 -10.51 16.48 3.61
N GLU A 204 -10.81 15.98 4.81
CA GLU A 204 -11.27 14.59 5.01
C GLU A 204 -12.49 14.24 4.13
N ASP A 205 -13.35 15.24 3.86
CA ASP A 205 -14.55 15.08 3.04
C ASP A 205 -14.32 15.21 1.52
N ASP A 206 -13.11 15.54 1.07
CA ASP A 206 -12.79 15.63 -0.35
C ASP A 206 -12.86 14.24 -1.00
N ASN A 207 -13.26 14.20 -2.28
CA ASN A 207 -13.44 12.94 -3.01
C ASN A 207 -12.18 12.05 -3.00
N TYR A 208 -11.01 12.67 -3.16
CA TYR A 208 -9.73 11.98 -3.07
C TYR A 208 -9.51 11.32 -1.70
N CYS A 209 -9.81 12.04 -0.62
CA CYS A 209 -9.63 11.51 0.73
C CYS A 209 -10.65 10.42 1.05
N LYS A 210 -11.87 10.51 0.54
CA LYS A 210 -12.84 9.42 0.63
C LYS A 210 -12.36 8.15 -0.08
N GLU A 211 -11.80 8.26 -1.27
CA GLU A 211 -11.20 7.12 -2.00
C GLU A 211 -10.01 6.51 -1.24
N PHE A 212 -9.11 7.36 -0.75
CA PHE A 212 -7.94 6.94 0.00
C PHE A 212 -8.30 6.29 1.34
N ASN A 213 -9.20 6.89 2.11
CA ASN A 213 -9.63 6.39 3.42
C ASN A 213 -10.39 5.07 3.32
N GLU A 214 -11.18 4.89 2.26
CA GLU A 214 -11.83 3.62 1.95
C GLU A 214 -10.79 2.50 1.73
N PHE A 215 -9.78 2.76 0.90
CA PHE A 215 -8.67 1.83 0.66
C PHE A 215 -7.88 1.53 1.93
N GLN A 216 -7.46 2.57 2.66
CA GLN A 216 -6.71 2.44 3.91
C GLN A 216 -7.45 1.58 4.94
N LYS A 217 -8.77 1.79 5.09
CA LYS A 217 -9.61 1.04 6.03
C LYS A 217 -9.66 -0.44 5.68
N ILE A 218 -9.77 -0.77 4.39
CA ILE A 218 -9.90 -2.15 3.90
C ILE A 218 -8.62 -2.95 4.15
N TYR A 219 -7.45 -2.32 3.98
CA TYR A 219 -6.15 -3.00 4.18
C TYR A 219 -5.55 -2.81 5.57
N GLY A 220 -6.28 -2.22 6.52
CA GLY A 220 -5.83 -2.08 7.92
C GLY A 220 -4.58 -1.23 8.11
N LEU A 221 -4.34 -0.25 7.23
CA LEU A 221 -3.08 0.49 7.16
C LEU A 221 -3.04 1.76 8.03
N LYS A 222 -4.06 1.98 8.89
CA LYS A 222 -4.18 3.18 9.73
C LYS A 222 -3.18 3.23 10.87
N ASN A 223 -2.85 2.08 11.46
CA ASN A 223 -2.03 1.99 12.67
C ASN A 223 -0.55 1.76 12.37
N LYS A 224 -0.06 2.23 11.22
CA LYS A 224 1.35 2.09 10.84
C LYS A 224 2.14 3.28 11.37
N HIS A 225 3.39 3.04 11.75
CA HIS A 225 4.27 4.06 12.31
C HIS A 225 5.17 4.64 11.23
N TRP A 226 5.24 5.97 11.20
CA TRP A 226 5.92 6.71 10.16
C TRP A 226 6.89 7.70 10.79
N GLU A 227 8.09 7.78 10.23
CA GLU A 227 9.06 8.82 10.53
C GLU A 227 9.58 9.43 9.24
N THR A 228 9.66 10.76 9.22
CA THR A 228 10.34 11.50 8.14
C THR A 228 11.59 12.15 8.70
N SER A 229 12.70 12.01 7.99
CA SER A 229 13.97 12.65 8.34
C SER A 229 14.55 13.41 7.16
N ILE A 230 15.24 14.52 7.46
CA ILE A 230 15.92 15.35 6.45
C ILE A 230 17.40 14.98 6.45
N LEU A 231 17.94 14.75 5.26
CA LEU A 231 19.33 14.43 5.01
C LEU A 231 20.12 15.67 4.58
N HIS A 232 21.42 15.67 4.89
CA HIS A 232 22.32 16.75 4.48
C HIS A 232 22.53 16.80 2.97
N GLU A 233 22.59 15.63 2.34
CA GLU A 233 22.84 15.48 0.90
C GLU A 233 21.60 14.99 0.18
N LYS A 234 21.44 15.46 -1.06
CA LYS A 234 20.41 14.96 -1.96
C LYS A 234 20.73 13.52 -2.36
N TYR A 235 19.81 12.61 -2.07
CA TYR A 235 19.88 11.25 -2.51
C TYR A 235 19.68 11.14 -4.03
N SER A 236 20.49 10.30 -4.65
CA SER A 236 20.35 9.91 -6.06
C SER A 236 20.65 8.42 -6.18
N TYR A 237 19.94 7.74 -7.09
CA TYR A 237 20.15 6.33 -7.41
C TYR A 237 20.46 6.18 -8.90
N ALA A 238 21.10 5.07 -9.27
CA ALA A 238 21.30 4.70 -10.66
C ALA A 238 20.13 3.80 -11.11
N GLU A 239 19.36 4.25 -12.11
CA GLU A 239 18.11 3.59 -12.53
C GLU A 239 18.29 2.11 -12.91
N ASN A 240 19.37 1.78 -13.64
CA ASN A 240 19.70 0.43 -14.12
C ASN A 240 20.77 -0.27 -13.27
N SER A 241 20.86 0.11 -12.00
CA SER A 241 21.67 -0.56 -10.98
C SER A 241 20.74 -1.37 -10.09
N SER A 242 21.21 -2.46 -9.50
CA SER A 242 20.53 -3.13 -8.37
C SER A 242 21.08 -2.69 -7.01
N ASP A 243 22.18 -1.92 -7.02
CA ASP A 243 22.86 -1.48 -5.82
C ASP A 243 22.33 -0.13 -5.34
N ARG A 244 22.17 -0.02 -4.02
CA ARG A 244 21.82 1.23 -3.31
C ARG A 244 20.56 1.89 -3.88
N CYS A 245 19.48 1.13 -4.05
CA CYS A 245 18.21 1.64 -4.53
C CYS A 245 17.48 2.53 -3.52
N ALA A 246 16.60 3.39 -4.06
CA ALA A 246 15.88 4.41 -3.30
C ALA A 246 14.89 3.82 -2.29
N LEU A 247 14.34 2.64 -2.55
CA LEU A 247 13.49 1.91 -1.61
C LEU A 247 14.26 0.69 -1.10
N LYS A 248 14.29 0.53 0.21
CA LYS A 248 14.99 -0.58 0.87
C LYS A 248 14.10 -1.23 1.93
N ILE A 249 14.15 -2.56 1.94
CA ILE A 249 13.62 -3.39 3.03
C ILE A 249 14.72 -3.51 4.09
N GLU A 250 14.64 -2.74 5.18
CA GLU A 250 15.62 -2.77 6.27
C GLU A 250 15.45 -4.02 7.14
N SER A 251 14.19 -4.37 7.40
CA SER A 251 13.77 -5.59 8.07
C SER A 251 12.46 -6.04 7.45
N HIS A 252 12.29 -7.35 7.29
CA HIS A 252 11.06 -7.99 6.79
C HIS A 252 10.44 -8.92 7.85
N ASN A 253 11.14 -9.12 8.96
CA ASN A 253 10.64 -9.84 10.13
C ASN A 253 9.71 -8.92 10.92
N ASN A 254 9.11 -9.39 12.01
CA ASN A 254 8.31 -8.51 12.85
C ASN A 254 9.22 -7.71 13.81
N PRO A 255 9.34 -6.36 13.69
CA PRO A 255 8.62 -5.45 12.78
C PRO A 255 9.22 -5.26 11.37
N LEU A 256 8.32 -5.13 10.39
CA LEU A 256 8.65 -4.80 9.00
C LEU A 256 9.10 -3.34 8.98
N HIS A 257 10.27 -3.08 8.39
CA HIS A 257 10.86 -1.77 8.26
C HIS A 257 11.19 -1.47 6.80
N LEU A 258 10.57 -0.42 6.25
CA LEU A 258 10.85 0.08 4.91
C LEU A 258 11.43 1.49 5.01
N SER A 259 12.46 1.76 4.21
CA SER A 259 13.04 3.09 4.04
C SER A 259 12.93 3.51 2.59
N TYR A 260 12.48 4.73 2.34
CA TYR A 260 12.51 5.35 1.02
C TYR A 260 13.22 6.69 1.05
N TRP A 261 14.23 6.85 0.20
CA TRP A 261 14.99 8.09 0.02
C TRP A 261 14.52 8.81 -1.24
N TYR A 262 14.17 10.09 -1.09
CA TYR A 262 13.86 10.94 -2.22
C TYR A 262 14.37 12.35 -1.94
N GLU A 263 15.04 12.96 -2.92
CA GLU A 263 15.61 14.30 -2.74
C GLU A 263 16.44 14.39 -1.44
N LYS A 264 16.08 15.27 -0.50
CA LYS A 264 16.75 15.39 0.81
C LYS A 264 15.96 14.75 1.96
N GLU A 265 14.99 13.92 1.65
CA GLU A 265 14.10 13.33 2.64
C GLU A 265 14.20 11.82 2.64
N LYS A 266 13.98 11.24 3.82
CA LYS A 266 13.84 9.81 4.02
C LYS A 266 12.55 9.53 4.78
N ILE A 267 11.69 8.74 4.18
CA ILE A 267 10.46 8.22 4.80
C ILE A 267 10.77 6.83 5.34
N HIS A 268 10.45 6.60 6.61
CA HIS A 268 10.56 5.31 7.26
C HIS A 268 9.17 4.82 7.67
N LEU A 269 8.83 3.60 7.27
CA LEU A 269 7.59 2.91 7.60
C LEU A 269 7.91 1.70 8.47
N SER A 270 7.20 1.59 9.59
CA SER A 270 7.28 0.47 10.52
C SER A 270 5.89 -0.03 10.91
N ASP A 271 5.78 -1.34 11.13
CA ASP A 271 4.58 -1.97 11.69
C ASP A 271 4.48 -1.82 13.22
N TYR A 272 5.56 -1.35 13.87
CA TYR A 272 5.65 -1.11 15.32
C TYR A 272 6.16 0.30 15.62
N PRO A 273 5.92 0.84 16.82
CA PRO A 273 6.45 2.13 17.22
C PRO A 273 7.95 2.15 16.98
N ILE A 274 8.41 3.16 16.25
CA ILE A 274 9.84 3.33 16.01
C ILE A 274 10.40 3.90 17.31
N ASP A 275 11.14 3.08 18.05
CA ASP A 275 11.85 3.57 19.22
C ASP A 275 13.01 4.41 18.72
N SER A 276 12.89 5.73 18.93
CA SER A 276 13.86 6.75 18.53
C SER A 276 15.25 6.58 19.18
N GLN A 277 15.45 5.54 20.00
CA GLN A 277 16.77 5.12 20.49
C GLN A 277 17.51 4.11 19.60
N SER A 278 16.86 3.53 18.59
CA SER A 278 17.58 2.73 17.60
C SER A 278 18.22 3.67 16.57
N THR A 279 19.41 4.17 16.91
CA THR A 279 20.31 4.73 15.91
C THR A 279 20.58 3.62 14.89
N ILE A 280 19.83 3.59 13.79
CA ILE A 280 20.21 2.80 12.61
C ILE A 280 21.47 3.49 12.13
N ILE A 281 22.62 3.00 12.58
CA ILE A 281 23.92 3.41 12.11
C ILE A 281 23.91 3.10 10.62
N SER A 282 23.67 4.12 9.82
CA SER A 282 23.97 4.11 8.41
C SER A 282 25.44 3.75 8.32
N ALA A 283 25.73 2.53 7.87
CA ALA A 283 27.07 2.13 7.47
C ALA A 283 27.40 2.87 6.17
N SER A 284 27.52 4.19 6.28
CA SER A 284 28.14 5.04 5.31
C SER A 284 29.62 4.69 5.35
N SER A 285 30.04 3.88 4.39
CA SER A 285 31.45 3.66 4.06
C SER A 285 32.13 5.02 3.84
N ALA A 286 32.83 5.51 4.86
CA ALA A 286 33.80 6.58 4.75
C ALA A 286 35.11 6.11 5.38
N LEU A 287 35.98 5.62 4.50
CA LEU A 287 37.41 5.54 4.75
C LEU A 287 37.91 6.91 5.27
N GLY A 288 38.58 6.91 6.41
CA GLY A 288 39.41 8.05 6.84
C GLY A 288 38.90 8.86 8.02
N ALA A 289 38.73 8.24 9.20
CA ALA A 289 38.93 8.94 10.47
C ALA A 289 39.35 7.93 11.54
N THR A 290 40.60 8.03 11.97
CA THR A 290 41.15 7.33 13.12
C THR A 290 40.42 7.82 14.37
N ALA A 291 39.34 7.16 14.76
CA ALA A 291 38.61 7.49 15.99
C ALA A 291 39.23 6.72 17.16
N GLY A 292 40.04 7.42 17.94
CA GLY A 292 40.50 6.96 19.24
C GLY A 292 39.30 6.69 20.15
N ILE A 293 39.09 5.41 20.47
CA ILE A 293 38.17 5.02 21.54
C ILE A 293 38.74 5.62 22.84
N SER A 294 38.06 6.63 23.37
CA SER A 294 38.44 7.27 24.63
C SER A 294 38.49 6.22 25.73
N ALA A 295 39.65 6.10 26.39
CA ALA A 295 39.90 5.18 27.51
C ALA A 295 38.87 5.31 28.66
N PHE A 296 38.10 6.40 28.67
CA PHE A 296 36.99 6.64 29.58
C PHE A 296 35.85 5.61 29.44
N LEU A 297 35.54 5.12 28.23
CA LEU A 297 34.49 4.12 28.01
C LEU A 297 34.90 2.72 28.51
N LEU A 298 36.17 2.36 28.33
CA LEU A 298 36.72 1.13 28.90
C LEU A 298 36.80 1.18 30.43
N TYR A 299 37.04 2.36 31.01
CA TYR A 299 37.01 2.56 32.46
C TYR A 299 35.60 2.35 33.02
N LEU A 300 34.56 2.92 32.40
CA LEU A 300 33.18 2.71 32.82
C LEU A 300 32.73 1.25 32.68
N PHE A 301 33.15 0.55 31.63
CA PHE A 301 32.80 -0.88 31.46
C PHE A 301 33.46 -1.77 32.54
N LYS A 302 34.68 -1.42 32.97
CA LYS A 302 35.42 -2.22 33.97
C LYS A 302 34.94 -2.04 35.41
N PHE A 303 34.33 -0.89 35.73
CA PHE A 303 33.96 -0.54 37.11
C PHE A 303 32.45 -0.51 37.40
N THR A 304 31.61 -0.87 36.43
CA THR A 304 30.14 -0.92 36.63
C THR A 304 29.65 -2.36 36.62
N ASN A 305 29.21 -2.88 37.77
CA ASN A 305 28.58 -4.19 37.89
C ASN A 305 27.16 -4.18 37.27
N ILE A 306 27.05 -4.19 35.94
CA ILE A 306 25.76 -4.27 35.22
C ILE A 306 25.26 -5.72 35.15
N ARG A 307 25.27 -6.42 36.29
CA ARG A 307 24.62 -7.73 36.42
C ARG A 307 23.19 -7.64 36.97
N PHE A 308 22.67 -6.43 37.14
CA PHE A 308 21.37 -6.19 37.79
C PHE A 308 20.29 -5.59 36.86
N LEU A 309 20.60 -5.27 35.60
CA LEU A 309 19.62 -4.68 34.67
C LEU A 309 18.94 -5.69 33.72
N PHE A 310 19.34 -6.97 33.75
CA PHE A 310 18.68 -8.04 33.00
C PHE A 310 18.09 -9.08 33.95
N GLY A 311 17.04 -8.66 34.68
CA GLY A 311 16.22 -9.53 35.51
C GLY A 311 14.81 -9.67 34.93
N HIS A 312 14.46 -10.89 34.52
CA HIS A 312 13.11 -11.40 34.24
C HIS A 312 12.34 -10.82 33.04
N GLY A 313 12.62 -11.35 31.85
CA GLY A 313 11.63 -11.46 30.76
C GLY A 313 11.16 -12.91 30.64
N LYS A 314 9.89 -13.17 30.92
CA LYS A 314 9.25 -14.49 30.78
C LYS A 314 9.44 -15.03 29.35
N GLN A 315 9.95 -16.24 29.28
CA GLN A 315 9.98 -17.09 28.09
C GLN A 315 8.52 -17.34 27.65
N LYS A 316 8.11 -16.77 26.51
CA LYS A 316 6.92 -17.20 25.76
C LYS A 316 7.42 -17.87 24.50
N GLU A 317 7.03 -19.14 24.35
CA GLU A 317 7.51 -20.05 23.33
C GLU A 317 7.14 -19.58 21.92
N ASN A 318 8.09 -19.83 21.02
CA ASN A 318 7.99 -19.59 19.59
C ASN A 318 6.85 -20.42 18.98
N THR A 319 5.96 -19.76 18.24
CA THR A 319 5.18 -20.43 17.19
C THR A 319 5.72 -19.95 15.84
N ALA A 320 6.47 -20.84 15.21
CA ALA A 320 6.89 -20.70 13.82
C ALA A 320 5.66 -20.72 12.92
N PHE A 321 5.56 -19.76 12.00
CA PHE A 321 4.59 -19.82 10.91
C PHE A 321 5.02 -20.92 9.95
N LEU A 322 4.36 -22.08 10.04
CA LEU A 322 4.33 -23.10 9.02
C LEU A 322 3.36 -22.68 7.91
N ASN A 323 3.72 -23.04 6.67
CA ASN A 323 2.93 -22.91 5.46
C ASN A 323 1.43 -23.20 5.68
N VAL A 324 0.59 -22.29 5.20
CA VAL A 324 -0.81 -22.59 4.91
C VAL A 324 -1.12 -22.00 3.53
N ASP A 325 -0.98 -22.85 2.52
CA ASP A 325 -1.88 -22.81 1.38
C ASP A 325 -3.32 -22.96 1.89
N GLN A 326 -4.24 -22.22 1.26
CA GLN A 326 -5.71 -22.32 1.36
C GLN A 326 -6.41 -21.19 2.15
N GLY A 327 -7.36 -20.55 1.46
CA GLY A 327 -8.00 -19.28 1.80
C GLY A 327 -8.74 -19.22 3.14
N ARG A 328 -8.52 -18.09 3.82
CA ARG A 328 -9.56 -17.23 4.42
C ARG A 328 -8.87 -15.93 4.84
N HIS A 329 -9.37 -14.79 4.36
CA HIS A 329 -8.93 -13.49 4.86
C HIS A 329 -9.56 -13.20 6.22
N ASP A 330 -9.04 -13.87 7.24
CA ASP A 330 -9.10 -13.38 8.61
C ASP A 330 -7.69 -12.94 9.00
N PHE A 331 -7.32 -11.70 8.64
CA PHE A 331 -6.27 -10.99 9.36
C PHE A 331 -6.84 -10.57 10.72
N ALA A 332 -7.12 -11.55 11.58
CA ALA A 332 -7.39 -11.31 12.98
C ALA A 332 -6.05 -10.98 13.66
N PHE A 333 -5.66 -9.71 13.63
CA PHE A 333 -4.70 -9.21 14.60
C PHE A 333 -5.33 -9.36 15.99
N PRO A 334 -4.57 -9.78 17.03
CA PRO A 334 -5.12 -9.87 18.36
C PRO A 334 -5.56 -8.46 18.78
N ILE A 335 -6.86 -8.27 18.85
CA ILE A 335 -7.45 -7.17 19.61
C ILE A 335 -7.13 -7.52 21.05
N SER A 336 -6.05 -6.95 21.59
CA SER A 336 -5.94 -6.85 23.04
C SER A 336 -7.06 -5.90 23.47
N GLU A 337 -8.20 -6.47 23.86
CA GLU A 337 -9.18 -5.75 24.67
C GLU A 337 -8.41 -5.15 25.86
N PRO A 338 -8.46 -3.83 26.09
CA PRO A 338 -8.07 -3.32 27.39
C PRO A 338 -9.12 -3.83 28.38
N GLU A 339 -8.72 -4.72 29.30
CA GLU A 339 -9.51 -5.02 30.48
C GLU A 339 -9.93 -3.69 31.12
N HIS A 340 -11.25 -3.49 31.24
CA HIS A 340 -11.84 -2.40 32.00
C HIS A 340 -11.41 -2.51 33.46
N THR A 341 -10.32 -1.84 33.85
CA THR A 341 -10.11 -1.49 35.25
C THR A 341 -10.94 -0.25 35.55
N ASN A 342 -12.04 -0.47 36.28
CA ASN A 342 -12.91 0.57 36.82
C ASN A 342 -12.11 1.75 37.39
N SER A 343 -12.37 2.93 36.85
CA SER A 343 -12.03 4.21 37.45
C SER A 343 -12.74 4.33 38.80
N GLY A 344 -11.99 4.11 39.88
CA GLY A 344 -12.39 4.37 41.25
C GLY A 344 -11.39 5.35 41.87
N ASN A 345 -11.91 6.47 42.36
CA ASN A 345 -11.20 7.58 43.00
C ASN A 345 -10.00 7.18 43.88
N SER A 346 -8.86 7.82 43.64
CA SER A 346 -7.88 8.09 44.70
C SER A 346 -7.25 9.46 44.48
N GLU A 347 -7.58 10.40 45.37
CA GLU A 347 -6.92 11.69 45.52
C GLU A 347 -5.41 11.48 45.72
N TYR A 348 -4.58 12.09 44.89
CA TYR A 348 -3.15 12.18 45.13
C TYR A 348 -2.85 13.47 45.90
N SER A 349 -2.46 13.33 47.16
CA SER A 349 -1.89 14.41 47.97
C SER A 349 -0.40 14.56 47.64
N ILE A 350 0.01 15.77 47.24
CA ILE A 350 1.40 16.14 46.96
C ILE A 350 1.99 16.73 48.24
N SER A 351 3.01 16.08 48.82
CA SER A 351 3.80 16.63 49.92
C SER A 351 5.22 16.99 49.43
N TYR A 352 5.59 18.25 49.58
CA TYR A 352 6.93 18.76 49.28
C TYR A 352 7.83 18.57 50.50
N TYR A 353 8.96 17.89 50.32
CA TYR A 353 10.05 17.89 51.30
C TYR A 353 11.10 18.94 50.89
N SER A 354 11.24 19.97 51.73
CA SER A 354 12.33 20.95 51.68
C SER A 354 13.54 20.40 52.41
N LEU A 355 14.71 20.37 51.75
CA LEU A 355 16.00 20.05 52.34
C LEU A 355 16.71 21.36 52.69
N GLY A 356 16.71 21.71 53.98
CA GLY A 356 17.63 22.70 54.53
C GLY A 356 18.97 22.07 54.89
N GLN A 357 20.06 22.79 54.66
CA GLN A 357 21.32 22.57 55.36
C GLN A 357 21.89 23.90 55.88
N SER A 358 22.18 23.84 57.19
CA SER A 358 23.14 24.56 58.05
C SER A 358 23.55 25.99 57.70
#